data_AF-A0A962HV15-F1
#
_entry.id   AF-A0A962HV15-F1
#
_cell.length_a   1.000
_cell.length_b   1.000
_cell.length_c   1.000
_cell.angle_alpha   90.00
_cell.angle_beta   90.00
_cell.angle_gamma   90.00
#
_symmetry.space_group_name_H-M   'P 1'
#
loop_
_entity.id
_entity.type
_entity.pdbx_description
1 polymer ?
#
loop_
_entity_poly.entity_id
_entity_poly.type
_entity_poly.pdbx_seq_one_letter_code
_entity_poly.pdbx_strand_id
1 'polypeptide(L)'
;MSTATAPTGAWQTSVGAAINSFYLADEERVARGLADRARVAASDSRRIAQRATTLVQTVRTEQGDGGPLDAFLREYSLGSREGVILMCLAEALLRIPDAETADRLIADKIPAGAWDEHLGDSASLFVTASTWGLMLTGRVVALDRTEVGEPSAWYARLTARLGEPVARAALKQAMRILGSKFVMGRNIEAALDRAASKECRAYRYSFDMLGEAALTASDAARYFEKYAQAIAAVGKRVRADEPMTQRHSISVKLSALHPRYEHA
;
A
#
# COMPACT_ATOMS: atom_id res chain seq x y z
N MET A 1 12.05 22.01 -27.25
CA MET A 1 11.64 22.06 -25.83
C MET A 1 10.35 22.86 -25.76
N SER A 2 9.21 22.19 -25.64
CA SER A 2 7.90 22.84 -25.59
C SER A 2 7.74 23.47 -24.21
N THR A 3 7.73 24.80 -24.14
CA THR A 3 7.39 25.54 -22.93
C THR A 3 5.90 25.34 -22.65
N ALA A 4 5.55 24.45 -21.72
CA ALA A 4 4.18 24.31 -21.25
C ALA A 4 3.75 25.61 -20.58
N THR A 5 2.96 26.42 -21.28
CA THR A 5 2.32 27.61 -20.75
C THR A 5 1.21 27.22 -19.77
N ALA A 6 1.11 27.95 -18.65
CA ALA A 6 0.07 27.74 -17.65
C ALA A 6 -1.34 27.83 -18.28
N PRO A 7 -2.31 26.99 -17.86
CA PRO A 7 -3.63 26.93 -18.46
C PRO A 7 -4.37 28.27 -18.29
N THR A 8 -4.83 28.83 -19.41
CA THR A 8 -5.60 30.07 -19.50
C THR A 8 -7.09 29.75 -19.60
N GLY A 9 -7.77 29.64 -18.45
CA GLY A 9 -9.21 29.35 -18.36
C GLY A 9 -9.88 29.90 -17.10
N ALA A 10 -11.21 29.95 -17.09
CA ALA A 10 -12.15 30.67 -16.20
C ALA A 10 -12.08 30.41 -14.67
N TRP A 11 -11.02 29.79 -14.16
CA TRP A 11 -10.82 29.43 -12.74
C TRP A 11 -9.59 30.12 -12.10
N GLN A 12 -9.20 31.29 -12.60
CA GLN A 12 -8.10 32.09 -12.04
C GLN A 12 -8.50 32.78 -10.73
N THR A 13 -8.67 31.99 -9.68
CA THR A 13 -8.65 32.50 -8.31
C THR A 13 -7.21 32.91 -7.95
N SER A 14 -7.05 33.83 -7.01
CA SER A 14 -5.73 34.20 -6.49
C SER A 14 -4.96 32.98 -5.94
N VAL A 15 -5.68 32.02 -5.35
CA VAL A 15 -5.12 30.75 -4.85
C VAL A 15 -4.69 29.85 -6.00
N GLY A 16 -5.54 29.65 -7.02
CA GLY A 16 -5.22 28.83 -8.17
C GLY A 16 -4.02 29.36 -8.96
N ALA A 17 -3.95 30.68 -9.17
CA ALA A 17 -2.80 31.33 -9.78
C ALA A 17 -1.51 31.13 -8.96
N ALA A 18 -1.60 31.24 -7.63
CA ALA A 18 -0.46 30.99 -6.74
C ALA A 18 0.03 29.54 -6.85
N ILE A 19 -0.87 28.55 -6.83
CA ILE A 19 -0.50 27.12 -6.97
C ILE A 19 0.12 26.85 -8.35
N ASN A 20 -0.51 27.33 -9.42
CA ASN A 20 -0.06 27.08 -10.79
C ASN A 20 1.34 27.67 -11.06
N SER A 21 1.71 28.76 -10.38
CA SER A 21 3.06 29.35 -10.48
C SER A 21 4.20 28.41 -10.03
N PHE A 22 3.87 27.36 -9.28
CA PHE A 22 4.83 26.35 -8.81
C PHE A 22 4.81 25.04 -9.59
N TYR A 23 3.92 24.85 -10.57
CA TYR A 23 3.72 23.55 -11.24
C TYR A 23 4.99 23.01 -11.91
N LEU A 24 5.75 23.88 -12.59
CA LEU A 24 7.04 23.57 -13.22
C LEU A 24 8.12 24.59 -12.79
N ALA A 25 8.03 25.06 -11.55
CA ALA A 25 9.01 26.01 -11.01
C ALA A 25 10.39 25.37 -10.87
N ASP A 26 11.42 26.20 -11.03
CA ASP A 26 12.81 25.82 -10.76
C ASP A 26 12.97 25.24 -9.35
N GLU A 27 13.48 24.00 -9.27
CA GLU A 27 13.61 23.25 -8.02
C GLU A 27 14.51 23.98 -7.03
N GLU A 28 15.66 24.50 -7.49
CA GLU A 28 16.63 25.16 -6.64
C GLU A 28 16.03 26.39 -5.96
N ARG A 29 15.33 27.23 -6.72
CA ARG A 29 14.61 28.40 -6.20
C ARG A 29 13.55 28.01 -5.17
N VAL A 30 12.73 26.99 -5.46
CA VAL A 30 11.67 26.55 -4.55
C VAL A 30 12.27 25.93 -3.28
N ALA A 31 13.25 25.04 -3.42
CA ALA A 31 13.89 24.35 -2.31
C ALA A 31 14.58 25.33 -1.36
N ARG A 32 15.32 26.33 -1.87
CA ARG A 32 15.93 27.38 -1.02
C ARG A 32 14.88 28.16 -0.24
N GLY A 33 13.79 28.58 -0.90
CA GLY A 33 12.70 29.29 -0.23
C GLY A 33 12.00 28.45 0.84
N LEU A 34 11.79 27.16 0.60
CA LEU A 34 11.25 26.23 1.59
C LEU A 34 12.22 25.97 2.73
N ALA A 35 13.51 25.82 2.43
CA ALA A 35 14.55 25.61 3.43
C ALA A 35 14.60 26.79 4.42
N ASP A 36 14.53 28.03 3.92
CA ASP A 36 14.50 29.23 4.76
C ASP A 36 13.26 29.27 5.67
N ARG A 37 12.08 28.87 5.15
CA ARG A 37 10.84 28.76 5.94
C ARG A 37 10.87 27.63 6.97
N ALA A 38 11.61 26.55 6.65
CA ALA A 38 11.75 25.38 7.52
C ALA A 38 12.86 25.56 8.58
N ARG A 39 13.65 26.65 8.53
CA ARG A 39 14.67 26.92 9.56
C ARG A 39 14.03 27.05 10.93
N VAL A 40 14.56 26.29 11.87
CA VAL A 40 14.19 26.34 13.28
C VAL A 40 15.37 26.83 14.12
N ALA A 41 15.09 27.34 15.32
CA ALA A 41 16.15 27.73 16.24
C ALA A 41 17.03 26.52 16.63
N ALA A 42 18.31 26.75 16.95
CA ALA A 42 19.23 25.68 17.34
C ALA A 42 18.77 24.90 18.60
N SER A 43 18.01 25.55 19.48
CA SER A 43 17.34 24.89 20.62
C SER A 43 16.28 23.89 20.16
N ASP A 44 15.41 24.28 19.22
CA ASP A 44 14.36 23.42 18.71
C ASP A 44 14.92 22.29 17.84
N SER A 45 15.96 22.56 17.04
CA SER A 45 16.68 21.52 16.29
C SER A 45 17.22 20.43 17.21
N ARG A 46 17.79 20.79 18.37
CA ARG A 46 18.27 19.81 19.36
C ARG A 46 17.12 19.01 19.97
N ARG A 47 16.01 19.66 20.31
CA ARG A 47 14.80 18.99 20.84
C ARG A 47 14.19 18.02 19.83
N ILE A 48 14.13 18.41 18.56
CA ILE A 48 13.66 17.57 17.45
C ILE A 48 14.57 16.34 17.32
N ALA A 49 15.89 16.55 17.25
CA ALA A 49 16.86 15.46 17.12
C ALA A 49 16.77 14.48 18.30
N GLN A 50 16.64 14.98 19.53
CA GLN A 50 16.50 14.15 20.72
C GLN A 50 15.20 13.32 20.65
N ARG A 51 14.06 13.96 20.36
CA ARG A 51 12.77 13.26 20.24
C ARG A 51 12.78 12.21 19.13
N ALA A 52 13.34 12.55 17.96
CA ALA A 52 13.48 11.61 16.84
C ALA A 52 14.36 10.42 17.23
N THR A 53 15.48 10.68 17.91
CA THR A 53 16.38 9.62 18.40
C THR A 53 15.65 8.69 19.37
N THR A 54 14.91 9.24 20.34
CA THR A 54 14.11 8.42 21.26
C THR A 54 13.09 7.57 20.52
N LEU A 55 12.34 8.14 19.58
CA LEU A 55 11.36 7.39 18.79
C LEU A 55 12.00 6.23 18.01
N VAL A 56 13.12 6.48 17.33
CA VAL A 56 13.86 5.45 16.58
C VAL A 56 14.39 4.37 17.51
N GLN A 57 14.95 4.75 18.67
CA GLN A 57 15.44 3.81 19.67
C GLN A 57 14.30 2.95 20.22
N THR A 58 13.18 3.54 20.61
CA THR A 58 11.99 2.83 21.09
C THR A 58 11.50 1.83 20.05
N VAL A 59 11.38 2.21 18.78
CA VAL A 59 10.99 1.28 17.70
C VAL A 59 11.98 0.11 17.60
N ARG A 60 13.29 0.38 17.66
CA ARG A 60 14.32 -0.66 17.58
C ARG A 60 14.34 -1.60 18.78
N THR A 61 14.02 -1.11 19.98
CA THR A 61 14.01 -1.91 21.21
C THR A 61 12.70 -2.66 21.41
N GLU A 62 11.57 -2.07 21.05
CA GLU A 62 10.24 -2.69 21.18
C GLU A 62 9.92 -3.66 20.04
N GLN A 63 10.65 -3.60 18.92
CA GLN A 63 10.75 -4.71 17.96
C GLN A 63 11.59 -5.88 18.52
N GLY A 64 11.42 -6.21 19.80
CA GLY A 64 12.00 -7.39 20.43
C GLY A 64 11.61 -8.62 19.62
N ASP A 65 12.63 -9.33 19.11
CA ASP A 65 12.55 -10.47 18.18
C ASP A 65 11.20 -10.56 17.48
N GLY A 66 10.94 -9.55 16.62
CA GLY A 66 9.80 -9.57 15.72
C GLY A 66 9.67 -11.00 15.20
N GLY A 67 8.48 -11.58 15.41
CA GLY A 67 8.31 -13.03 15.52
C GLY A 67 8.85 -13.82 14.31
N PRO A 68 8.61 -15.13 14.20
CA PRO A 68 9.16 -15.96 13.12
C PRO A 68 9.03 -15.34 11.71
N LEU A 69 8.02 -14.49 11.50
CA LEU A 69 7.83 -13.67 10.30
C LEU A 69 8.77 -12.46 10.15
N ASP A 70 9.06 -11.63 11.17
CA ASP A 70 10.02 -10.53 10.98
C ASP A 70 11.44 -11.06 10.89
N ALA A 71 11.72 -12.23 11.47
CA ALA A 71 12.91 -13.01 11.17
C ALA A 71 12.91 -13.46 9.69
N PHE A 72 11.80 -13.99 9.19
CA PHE A 72 11.63 -14.36 7.77
C PHE A 72 11.74 -13.16 6.81
N LEU A 73 11.18 -11.99 7.13
CA LEU A 73 11.30 -10.76 6.32
C LEU A 73 12.68 -10.11 6.43
N ARG A 74 13.44 -10.39 7.50
CA ARG A 74 14.86 -10.01 7.61
C ARG A 74 15.75 -10.94 6.79
N GLU A 75 15.48 -12.24 6.83
CA GLU A 75 16.20 -13.27 6.06
C GLU A 75 15.91 -13.15 4.55
N TYR A 76 14.66 -12.82 4.19
CA TYR A 76 14.21 -12.46 2.84
C TYR A 76 13.80 -10.98 2.82
N SER A 77 14.80 -10.10 2.89
CA SER A 77 14.61 -8.63 2.85
C SER A 77 13.54 -8.25 1.82
N LEU A 78 12.53 -7.48 2.22
CA LEU A 78 11.41 -7.10 1.35
C LEU A 78 11.85 -6.35 0.06
N GLY A 79 13.04 -5.76 0.08
CA GLY A 79 13.66 -5.17 -1.11
C GLY A 79 14.44 -6.16 -1.99
N SER A 80 14.53 -7.43 -1.62
CA SER A 80 15.12 -8.49 -2.44
C SER A 80 14.11 -8.98 -3.46
N ARG A 81 14.62 -9.65 -4.51
CA ARG A 81 13.79 -10.26 -5.56
C ARG A 81 12.78 -11.25 -4.98
N GLU A 82 13.20 -12.04 -4.00
CA GLU A 82 12.37 -13.01 -3.28
C GLU A 82 11.30 -12.32 -2.42
N GLY A 83 11.65 -11.21 -1.76
CA GLY A 83 10.69 -10.40 -0.99
C GLY A 83 9.57 -9.80 -1.86
N VAL A 84 9.91 -9.32 -3.07
CA VAL A 84 8.93 -8.83 -4.04
C VAL A 84 8.00 -9.95 -4.52
N ILE A 85 8.54 -11.13 -4.82
CA ILE A 85 7.74 -12.31 -5.23
C ILE A 85 6.78 -12.74 -4.11
N LEU A 86 7.28 -12.79 -2.87
CA LEU A 86 6.48 -13.12 -1.70
C LEU A 86 5.32 -12.12 -1.50
N MET A 87 5.56 -10.84 -1.73
CA MET A 87 4.54 -9.79 -1.65
C MET A 87 3.49 -9.90 -2.77
N CYS A 88 3.90 -10.23 -3.99
CA CYS A 88 2.98 -10.44 -5.12
C CYS A 88 2.09 -11.65 -4.87
N LEU A 89 2.68 -12.73 -4.38
CA LEU A 89 1.92 -13.90 -3.99
C LEU A 89 0.96 -13.53 -2.86
N ALA A 90 1.42 -12.79 -1.84
CA ALA A 90 0.62 -12.29 -0.71
C ALA A 90 -0.65 -11.61 -1.20
N GLU A 91 -0.50 -10.66 -2.09
CA GLU A 91 -1.59 -9.93 -2.71
C GLU A 91 -2.57 -10.85 -3.46
N ALA A 92 -2.04 -11.77 -4.29
CA ALA A 92 -2.85 -12.68 -5.07
C ALA A 92 -3.71 -13.62 -4.21
N LEU A 93 -3.16 -14.25 -3.16
CA LEU A 93 -3.96 -15.16 -2.32
C LEU A 93 -4.89 -14.39 -1.36
N LEU A 94 -4.56 -13.15 -0.97
CA LEU A 94 -5.47 -12.31 -0.17
C LEU A 94 -6.70 -11.85 -0.95
N ARG A 95 -6.62 -11.81 -2.29
CA ARG A 95 -7.78 -11.56 -3.16
C ARG A 95 -8.71 -12.77 -3.28
N ILE A 96 -8.28 -13.96 -2.85
CA ILE A 96 -9.10 -15.17 -2.88
C ILE A 96 -9.85 -15.29 -1.54
N PRO A 97 -11.18 -15.14 -1.54
CA PRO A 97 -11.96 -15.11 -0.29
C PRO A 97 -12.11 -16.47 0.38
N ASP A 98 -11.92 -17.56 -0.38
CA ASP A 98 -12.07 -18.94 0.07
C ASP A 98 -10.71 -19.60 0.36
N ALA A 99 -10.58 -20.15 1.57
CA ALA A 99 -9.33 -20.73 2.05
C ALA A 99 -8.96 -22.02 1.30
N GLU A 100 -9.94 -22.76 0.79
CA GLU A 100 -9.73 -23.97 0.00
C GLU A 100 -9.23 -23.63 -1.40
N THR A 101 -9.80 -22.61 -2.05
CA THR A 101 -9.35 -22.07 -3.35
C THR A 101 -7.97 -21.44 -3.23
N ALA A 102 -7.67 -20.76 -2.12
CA ALA A 102 -6.33 -20.25 -1.85
C ALA A 102 -5.32 -21.40 -1.68
N ASP A 103 -5.66 -22.44 -0.92
CA ASP A 103 -4.81 -23.64 -0.78
C ASP A 103 -4.63 -24.39 -2.09
N ARG A 104 -5.67 -24.46 -2.91
CA ARG A 104 -5.62 -25.03 -4.26
C ARG A 104 -4.74 -24.20 -5.19
N LEU A 105 -4.78 -22.86 -5.12
CA LEU A 105 -3.85 -22.03 -5.89
C LEU A 105 -2.40 -22.25 -5.41
N ILE A 106 -2.18 -22.36 -4.09
CA ILE A 106 -0.88 -22.74 -3.54
C ILE A 106 -0.46 -24.14 -4.04
N ALA A 107 -1.41 -25.06 -4.22
CA ALA A 107 -1.16 -26.43 -4.67
C ALA A 107 -0.95 -26.57 -6.17
N ASP A 108 -1.65 -25.80 -6.98
CA ASP A 108 -1.61 -25.91 -8.43
C ASP A 108 -0.49 -25.05 -9.02
N LYS A 109 -0.23 -23.86 -8.46
CA LYS A 109 0.67 -22.88 -9.09
C LYS A 109 2.11 -22.93 -8.57
N ILE A 110 2.33 -23.46 -7.37
CA ILE A 110 3.65 -23.39 -6.74
C ILE A 110 4.50 -24.67 -6.92
N PRO A 111 3.95 -25.90 -6.90
CA PRO A 111 4.73 -27.13 -7.05
C PRO A 111 5.11 -27.48 -8.50
N ALA A 112 4.30 -27.07 -9.50
CA ALA A 112 4.36 -27.67 -10.83
C ALA A 112 5.42 -27.07 -11.79
N GLY A 113 6.19 -26.06 -11.40
CA GLY A 113 7.18 -25.43 -12.30
C GLY A 113 6.57 -24.77 -13.55
N ALA A 114 5.25 -24.82 -13.76
CA ALA A 114 4.52 -24.27 -14.89
C ALA A 114 4.25 -22.75 -14.73
N TRP A 115 5.25 -22.01 -14.26
CA TRP A 115 5.19 -20.56 -14.20
C TRP A 115 5.22 -20.00 -15.62
N ASP A 116 6.06 -20.55 -16.50
CA ASP A 116 6.18 -20.12 -17.90
C ASP A 116 4.89 -20.31 -18.73
N GLU A 117 4.19 -21.45 -18.59
CA GLU A 117 3.02 -21.76 -19.42
C GLU A 117 1.75 -20.97 -19.05
N HIS A 118 1.65 -20.47 -17.81
CA HIS A 118 0.47 -19.74 -17.34
C HIS A 118 0.74 -18.27 -16.97
N LEU A 119 2.00 -17.80 -16.95
CA LEU A 119 2.34 -16.38 -16.88
C LEU A 119 2.20 -15.68 -18.24
N GLY A 120 2.01 -16.43 -19.33
CA GLY A 120 1.73 -15.90 -20.67
C GLY A 120 0.46 -15.05 -20.75
N ASP A 121 -0.50 -15.26 -19.84
CA ASP A 121 -1.80 -14.58 -19.83
C ASP A 121 -2.01 -13.63 -18.64
N SER A 122 -1.15 -13.65 -17.62
CA SER A 122 -1.33 -12.84 -16.41
C SER A 122 -0.36 -11.66 -16.35
N ALA A 123 -0.63 -10.64 -17.17
CA ALA A 123 -0.02 -9.30 -17.04
C ALA A 123 -0.16 -8.69 -15.62
N SER A 124 -1.10 -9.20 -14.81
CA SER A 124 -1.40 -8.75 -13.45
C SER A 124 -0.26 -8.94 -12.44
N LEU A 125 0.52 -10.04 -12.48
CA LEU A 125 1.53 -10.32 -11.45
C LEU A 125 2.79 -9.45 -11.60
N PHE A 126 3.20 -9.18 -12.85
CA PHE A 126 4.37 -8.35 -13.14
C PHE A 126 4.11 -6.85 -12.94
N VAL A 127 2.87 -6.38 -13.15
CA VAL A 127 2.46 -4.99 -12.86
C VAL A 127 2.47 -4.73 -11.35
N THR A 128 2.04 -5.69 -10.53
CA THR A 128 2.14 -5.54 -9.07
C THR A 128 3.58 -5.67 -8.57
N ALA A 129 4.38 -6.56 -9.15
CA ALA A 129 5.79 -6.74 -8.77
C ALA A 129 6.64 -5.48 -8.96
N SER A 130 6.41 -4.73 -10.03
CA SER A 130 7.07 -3.45 -10.28
C SER A 130 6.61 -2.36 -9.30
N THR A 131 5.34 -2.37 -8.90
CA THR A 131 4.79 -1.48 -7.87
C THR A 131 5.43 -1.73 -6.49
N TRP A 132 5.53 -3.00 -6.07
CA TRP A 132 6.18 -3.37 -4.80
C TRP A 132 7.70 -3.22 -4.86
N GLY A 133 8.33 -3.53 -5.99
CA GLY A 133 9.76 -3.31 -6.22
C GLY A 133 10.14 -1.83 -6.03
N LEU A 134 9.34 -0.91 -6.59
CA LEU A 134 9.53 0.53 -6.38
C LEU A 134 9.26 0.96 -4.93
N MET A 135 8.17 0.48 -4.31
CA MET A 135 7.82 0.84 -2.92
C MET A 135 8.85 0.35 -1.89
N LEU A 136 9.45 -0.82 -2.12
CA LEU A 136 10.32 -1.49 -1.14
C LEU A 136 11.80 -1.21 -1.37
N THR A 137 12.22 -0.96 -2.61
CA THR A 137 13.64 -0.68 -2.95
C THR A 137 13.91 0.78 -3.32
N GLY A 138 12.86 1.57 -3.56
CA GLY A 138 13.00 2.95 -4.06
C GLY A 138 13.51 3.02 -5.51
N ARG A 139 13.63 1.90 -6.21
CA ARG A 139 14.07 1.82 -7.61
C ARG A 139 13.00 1.16 -8.46
N VAL A 140 12.77 1.68 -9.66
CA VAL A 140 11.99 0.97 -10.67
C VAL A 140 12.81 -0.25 -11.07
N VAL A 141 12.48 -1.39 -10.48
CA VAL A 141 13.02 -2.67 -10.93
C VAL A 141 12.27 -3.00 -12.20
N ALA A 142 12.86 -2.67 -13.35
CA ALA A 142 12.45 -3.28 -14.62
C ALA A 142 12.78 -4.77 -14.50
N LEU A 143 11.80 -5.56 -14.07
CA LEU A 143 11.92 -7.00 -14.00
C LEU A 143 11.89 -7.51 -15.45
N ASP A 144 13.06 -7.59 -16.06
CA ASP A 144 13.18 -8.20 -17.38
C ASP A 144 12.75 -9.67 -17.29
N ARG A 145 11.99 -10.14 -18.29
CA ARG A 145 11.44 -11.51 -18.35
C ARG A 145 12.50 -12.59 -18.19
N THR A 146 13.75 -12.28 -18.51
CA THR A 146 14.93 -13.15 -18.44
C THR A 146 15.71 -13.03 -17.13
N GLU A 147 15.48 -11.99 -16.33
CA GLU A 147 16.22 -11.74 -15.10
C GLU A 147 15.47 -12.19 -13.85
N VAL A 148 14.16 -12.43 -13.89
CA VAL A 148 13.47 -13.08 -12.77
C VAL A 148 13.86 -14.54 -12.74
N GLY A 149 14.89 -14.87 -11.96
CA GLY A 149 15.16 -16.26 -11.62
C GLY A 149 13.86 -16.92 -11.13
N GLU A 150 13.40 -17.90 -11.91
CA GLU A 150 12.28 -18.80 -11.67
C GLU A 150 11.80 -18.79 -10.20
N PRO A 151 10.66 -18.14 -9.89
CA PRO A 151 10.00 -18.24 -8.58
C PRO A 151 9.84 -19.70 -8.12
N SER A 152 9.70 -20.61 -9.09
CA SER A 152 9.71 -22.06 -8.92
C SER A 152 10.97 -22.58 -8.23
N ALA A 153 12.16 -22.06 -8.56
CA ALA A 153 13.43 -22.48 -8.00
C ALA A 153 13.61 -22.02 -6.55
N TRP A 154 13.06 -20.86 -6.18
CA TRP A 154 13.02 -20.42 -4.77
C TRP A 154 12.09 -21.31 -3.94
N TYR A 155 10.86 -21.56 -4.40
CA TYR A 155 9.94 -22.41 -3.68
C TYR A 155 10.41 -23.86 -3.62
N ALA A 156 10.99 -24.38 -4.70
CA ALA A 156 11.61 -25.72 -4.73
C ALA A 156 12.73 -25.86 -3.70
N ARG A 157 13.53 -24.80 -3.46
CA ARG A 157 14.54 -24.78 -2.40
C ARG A 157 13.91 -24.74 -1.00
N LEU A 158 12.80 -24.03 -0.83
CA LEU A 158 12.05 -23.97 0.42
C LEU A 158 11.39 -25.32 0.74
N THR A 159 10.73 -25.96 -0.24
CA THR A 159 10.11 -27.28 -0.11
C THR A 159 11.15 -28.38 0.08
N ALA A 160 12.30 -28.30 -0.60
CA ALA A 160 13.40 -29.24 -0.40
C ALA A 160 13.97 -29.20 1.02
N ARG A 161 13.93 -28.04 1.70
CA ARG A 161 14.42 -27.89 3.09
C ARG A 161 13.37 -28.24 4.15
N LEU A 162 12.10 -27.91 3.91
CA LEU A 162 11.04 -27.98 4.93
C LEU A 162 9.99 -29.08 4.69
N GLY A 163 9.94 -29.64 3.49
CA GLY A 163 8.82 -30.44 3.01
C GLY A 163 7.64 -29.56 2.56
N GLU A 164 6.90 -30.03 1.57
CA GLU A 164 5.83 -29.23 0.95
C GLU A 164 4.69 -28.81 1.89
N PRO A 165 4.20 -29.66 2.81
CA PRO A 165 3.14 -29.26 3.75
C PRO A 165 3.56 -28.11 4.68
N VAL A 166 4.82 -28.08 5.10
CA VAL A 166 5.35 -27.07 6.03
C VAL A 166 5.64 -25.76 5.30
N ALA A 167 6.24 -25.82 4.11
CA ALA A 167 6.47 -24.64 3.27
C ALA A 167 5.14 -23.94 2.92
N ARG A 168 4.11 -24.72 2.60
CA ARG A 168 2.75 -24.24 2.34
C ARG A 168 2.13 -23.54 3.55
N ALA A 169 2.21 -24.15 4.72
CA ALA A 169 1.69 -23.57 5.96
C ALA A 169 2.41 -22.25 6.33
N ALA A 170 3.75 -22.21 6.16
CA ALA A 170 4.55 -21.02 6.41
C ALA A 170 4.16 -19.87 5.48
N LEU A 171 3.97 -20.16 4.18
CA LEU A 171 3.54 -19.20 3.18
C LEU A 171 2.14 -18.65 3.52
N LYS A 172 1.16 -19.52 3.75
CA LYS A 172 -0.21 -19.13 4.13
C LYS A 172 -0.23 -18.24 5.37
N GLN A 173 0.58 -18.57 6.37
CA GLN A 173 0.69 -17.78 7.58
C GLN A 173 1.35 -16.42 7.33
N ALA A 174 2.43 -16.36 6.53
CA ALA A 174 3.08 -15.12 6.14
C ALA A 174 2.09 -14.19 5.44
N MET A 175 1.31 -14.72 4.51
CA MET A 175 0.31 -13.96 3.74
C MET A 175 -0.84 -13.44 4.59
N ARG A 176 -1.35 -14.26 5.52
CA ARG A 176 -2.38 -13.84 6.47
C ARG A 176 -1.90 -12.69 7.34
N ILE A 177 -0.64 -12.75 7.80
CA ILE A 177 -0.06 -11.67 8.61
C ILE A 177 0.16 -10.43 7.75
N LEU A 178 0.74 -10.57 6.56
CA LEU A 178 1.00 -9.48 5.63
C LEU A 178 -0.30 -8.76 5.22
N GLY A 179 -1.34 -9.53 4.86
CA GLY A 179 -2.67 -8.99 4.57
C GLY A 179 -3.32 -8.31 5.76
N SER A 180 -3.12 -8.82 6.97
CA SER A 180 -3.61 -8.15 8.18
C SER A 180 -2.88 -6.82 8.45
N LYS A 181 -1.68 -6.60 7.90
CA LYS A 181 -0.92 -5.34 8.04
C LYS A 181 -1.31 -4.32 6.96
N PHE A 182 -1.67 -4.77 5.75
CA PHE A 182 -2.02 -3.90 4.63
C PHE A 182 -3.52 -3.60 4.49
N VAL A 183 -4.38 -4.55 4.89
CA VAL A 183 -5.84 -4.43 4.80
C VAL A 183 -6.43 -4.56 6.20
N MET A 184 -7.12 -3.51 6.66
CA MET A 184 -7.72 -3.46 8.00
C MET A 184 -8.82 -4.51 8.15
N GLY A 185 -9.64 -4.69 7.11
CA GLY A 185 -10.70 -5.70 7.03
C GLY A 185 -11.15 -5.92 5.59
N ARG A 186 -11.78 -7.07 5.32
CA ARG A 186 -12.28 -7.43 3.97
C ARG A 186 -13.42 -6.53 3.49
N ASN A 187 -14.14 -5.93 4.43
CA ASN A 187 -15.16 -4.92 4.24
C ASN A 187 -15.07 -3.87 5.36
N ILE A 188 -15.84 -2.79 5.23
CA ILE A 188 -15.80 -1.68 6.16
C ILE A 188 -16.25 -2.10 7.57
N GLU A 189 -17.19 -3.03 7.69
CA GLU A 189 -17.68 -3.55 8.97
C GLU A 189 -16.58 -4.26 9.73
N ALA A 190 -15.87 -5.20 9.08
CA ALA A 190 -14.73 -5.89 9.67
C ALA A 190 -13.59 -4.92 10.03
N ALA A 191 -13.36 -3.90 9.20
CA ALA A 191 -12.37 -2.87 9.49
C ALA A 191 -12.74 -2.04 10.73
N LEU A 192 -14.02 -1.71 10.90
CA LEU A 192 -14.56 -1.00 12.07
C LEU A 192 -14.52 -1.85 13.34
N ASP A 193 -14.86 -3.15 13.25
CA ASP A 193 -14.77 -4.06 14.38
C ASP A 193 -13.33 -4.23 14.86
N ARG A 194 -12.40 -4.32 13.90
CA ARG A 194 -10.97 -4.34 14.24
C ARG A 194 -10.51 -3.01 14.82
N ALA A 195 -10.98 -1.87 14.31
CA ALA A 195 -10.65 -0.55 14.87
C ALA A 195 -11.11 -0.41 16.33
N ALA A 196 -12.19 -1.09 16.70
CA ALA A 196 -12.71 -1.14 18.07
C ALA A 196 -11.95 -2.11 19.00
N SER A 197 -10.98 -2.89 18.51
CA SER A 197 -10.21 -3.83 19.35
C SER A 197 -9.38 -3.09 20.40
N LYS A 198 -8.96 -3.82 21.45
CA LYS A 198 -8.19 -3.23 22.56
C LYS A 198 -6.88 -2.57 22.10
N GLU A 199 -6.24 -3.16 21.11
CA GLU A 199 -4.99 -2.69 20.53
C GLU A 199 -5.20 -1.45 19.64
N CYS A 200 -6.36 -1.36 18.98
CA CYS A 200 -6.63 -0.36 17.94
C CYS A 200 -7.44 0.84 18.44
N ARG A 201 -8.26 0.70 19.49
CA ARG A 201 -9.20 1.73 19.97
C ARG A 201 -8.54 3.04 20.44
N ALA A 202 -7.23 3.03 20.68
CA ALA A 202 -6.49 4.23 21.05
C ALA A 202 -6.26 5.18 19.85
N TYR A 203 -6.45 4.68 18.63
CA TYR A 203 -6.19 5.39 17.39
C TYR A 203 -7.47 5.79 16.68
N ARG A 204 -7.32 6.75 15.78
CA ARG A 204 -8.38 7.20 14.86
C ARG A 204 -7.96 6.81 13.46
N TYR A 205 -8.90 6.26 12.71
CA TYR A 205 -8.65 5.74 11.38
C TYR A 205 -9.34 6.60 10.31
N SER A 206 -8.66 6.76 9.17
CA SER A 206 -9.30 7.11 7.90
C SER A 206 -9.24 5.87 7.01
N PHE A 207 -10.39 5.38 6.57
CA PHE A 207 -10.47 4.16 5.76
C PHE A 207 -10.28 4.50 4.28
N ASP A 208 -9.27 3.89 3.65
CA ASP A 208 -9.10 3.88 2.20
C ASP A 208 -9.83 2.66 1.62
N MET A 209 -10.81 2.90 0.75
CA MET A 209 -11.64 1.86 0.13
C MET A 209 -10.97 1.20 -1.09
N LEU A 210 -9.73 1.57 -1.41
CA LEU A 210 -8.90 1.02 -2.51
C LEU A 210 -9.50 1.17 -3.91
N GLY A 211 -10.57 1.96 -4.07
CA GLY A 211 -11.11 2.32 -5.37
C GLY A 211 -10.34 3.48 -6.00
N GLU A 212 -9.90 3.31 -7.25
CA GLU A 212 -9.22 4.34 -8.04
C GLU A 212 -9.39 4.07 -9.53
N ALA A 213 -9.18 5.13 -10.34
CA ALA A 213 -9.12 5.05 -11.80
C ALA A 213 -10.26 4.24 -12.44
N ALA A 214 -11.50 4.70 -12.27
CA ALA A 214 -12.63 4.14 -12.97
C ALA A 214 -12.37 4.18 -14.50
N LEU A 215 -12.54 3.04 -15.18
CA LEU A 215 -12.39 2.97 -16.63
C LEU A 215 -13.73 3.14 -17.35
N THR A 216 -14.81 2.76 -16.67
CA THR A 216 -16.17 2.82 -17.19
C THR A 216 -17.11 3.57 -16.25
N ALA A 217 -18.26 4.00 -16.77
CA ALA A 217 -19.33 4.56 -15.94
C ALA A 217 -19.83 3.54 -14.88
N SER A 218 -19.81 2.24 -15.21
CA SER A 218 -20.16 1.16 -14.29
C SER A 218 -19.17 1.06 -13.13
N ASP A 219 -17.86 1.21 -13.39
CA ASP A 219 -16.85 1.27 -12.34
C ASP A 219 -17.07 2.44 -11.40
N ALA A 220 -17.31 3.63 -11.96
CA ALA A 220 -17.57 4.83 -11.19
C ALA A 220 -18.81 4.68 -10.29
N ALA A 221 -19.92 4.14 -10.82
CA ALA A 221 -21.13 3.87 -10.05
C ALA A 221 -20.87 2.86 -8.92
N ARG A 222 -20.12 1.80 -9.20
CA ARG A 222 -19.74 0.78 -8.21
C ARG A 222 -18.86 1.37 -7.10
N TYR A 223 -17.90 2.23 -7.43
CA TYR A 223 -17.06 2.90 -6.42
C TYR A 223 -17.86 3.90 -5.60
N PHE A 224 -18.72 4.69 -6.24
CA PHE A 224 -19.63 5.60 -5.56
C PHE A 224 -20.46 4.87 -4.50
N GLU A 225 -21.09 3.75 -4.87
CA GLU A 225 -21.90 2.95 -3.96
C GLU A 225 -21.07 2.40 -2.78
N LYS A 226 -19.86 1.91 -3.05
CA LYS A 226 -18.94 1.46 -1.99
C LYS A 226 -18.57 2.59 -1.02
N TYR A 227 -18.31 3.80 -1.51
CA TYR A 227 -18.04 4.95 -0.64
C TYR A 227 -19.28 5.33 0.17
N ALA A 228 -20.47 5.36 -0.44
CA ALA A 228 -21.72 5.67 0.25
C ALA A 228 -22.01 4.67 1.38
N GLN A 229 -21.87 3.37 1.10
CA GLN A 229 -22.02 2.31 2.08
C GLN A 229 -21.01 2.44 3.22
N ALA A 230 -19.75 2.71 2.89
CA ALA A 230 -18.72 2.90 3.89
C ALA A 230 -18.98 4.13 4.78
N ILE A 231 -19.39 5.26 4.19
CA ILE A 231 -19.75 6.48 4.93
C ILE A 231 -20.91 6.18 5.89
N ALA A 232 -21.93 5.46 5.42
CA ALA A 232 -23.04 5.05 6.27
C ALA A 232 -22.58 4.13 7.42
N ALA A 233 -21.71 3.16 7.15
CA ALA A 233 -21.18 2.24 8.15
C ALA A 233 -20.33 2.96 9.21
N VAL A 234 -19.43 3.86 8.79
CA VAL A 234 -18.63 4.69 9.69
C VAL A 234 -19.52 5.62 10.51
N GLY A 235 -20.50 6.27 9.87
CA GLY A 235 -21.45 7.17 10.53
C GLY A 235 -22.27 6.47 11.62
N LYS A 236 -22.65 5.21 11.44
CA LYS A 236 -23.36 4.40 12.46
C LYS A 236 -22.54 4.15 13.72
N ARG A 237 -21.21 4.24 13.66
CA ARG A 237 -20.30 4.02 14.81
C ARG A 237 -19.98 5.32 15.56
N VAL A 238 -20.37 6.47 15.02
CA VAL A 238 -20.15 7.78 15.64
C VAL A 238 -21.09 7.97 16.82
N ARG A 239 -20.57 8.41 17.96
CA ARG A 239 -21.41 8.80 19.09
C ARG A 239 -21.91 10.23 18.92
N ALA A 240 -23.13 10.51 19.39
CA ALA A 240 -23.78 11.81 19.21
C ALA A 240 -22.97 12.99 19.81
N ASP A 241 -22.23 12.74 20.88
CA ASP A 241 -21.40 13.69 21.63
C ASP A 241 -19.94 13.76 21.15
N GLU A 242 -19.54 12.94 20.19
CA GLU A 242 -18.16 12.81 19.77
C GLU A 242 -17.73 13.97 18.84
N PRO A 243 -16.67 14.73 19.16
CA PRO A 243 -16.17 15.78 18.28
C PRO A 243 -15.71 15.23 16.93
N MET A 244 -15.89 15.99 15.84
CA MET A 244 -15.51 15.55 14.48
C MET A 244 -14.04 15.09 14.40
N THR A 245 -13.13 15.74 15.11
CA THR A 245 -11.70 15.42 15.14
C THR A 245 -11.38 14.10 15.83
N GLN A 246 -12.33 13.51 16.55
CA GLN A 246 -12.19 12.23 17.25
C GLN A 246 -12.76 11.05 16.47
N ARG A 247 -13.62 11.32 15.48
CA ARG A 247 -14.32 10.31 14.70
C ARG A 247 -13.40 9.62 13.69
N HIS A 248 -13.74 8.38 13.36
CA HIS A 248 -13.21 7.74 12.15
C HIS A 248 -13.73 8.44 10.89
N SER A 249 -12.99 8.32 9.80
CA SER A 249 -13.29 9.00 8.53
C SER A 249 -13.01 8.09 7.32
N ILE A 250 -13.29 8.58 6.12
CA ILE A 250 -13.06 7.87 4.85
C ILE A 250 -12.26 8.76 3.91
N SER A 251 -11.30 8.15 3.23
CA SER A 251 -10.56 8.75 2.14
C SER A 251 -11.20 8.38 0.79
N VAL A 252 -11.44 9.39 -0.05
CA VAL A 252 -12.07 9.23 -1.37
C VAL A 252 -11.08 9.67 -2.45
N LYS A 253 -11.04 8.94 -3.56
CA LYS A 253 -10.26 9.29 -4.75
C LYS A 253 -11.19 9.75 -5.87
N LEU A 254 -11.01 10.97 -6.38
CA LEU A 254 -11.88 11.53 -7.43
C LEU A 254 -11.83 10.74 -8.74
N SER A 255 -10.66 10.18 -9.08
CA SER A 255 -10.50 9.30 -10.24
C SER A 255 -11.33 8.01 -10.15
N ALA A 256 -11.77 7.60 -8.96
CA ALA A 256 -12.69 6.48 -8.78
C ALA A 256 -14.14 6.86 -9.12
N LEU A 257 -14.48 8.14 -9.13
CA LEU A 257 -15.86 8.63 -9.27
C LEU A 257 -16.19 9.13 -10.67
N HIS A 258 -15.21 9.19 -11.58
CA HIS A 258 -15.44 9.60 -12.96
C HIS A 258 -14.47 8.90 -13.91
N PRO A 259 -14.95 8.27 -15.02
CA PRO A 259 -14.10 7.53 -15.94
C PRO A 259 -13.19 8.42 -16.80
N ARG A 260 -13.44 9.72 -16.80
CA ARG A 260 -12.63 10.74 -17.48
C ARG A 260 -12.31 11.87 -16.51
N TYR A 261 -11.64 11.52 -15.40
CA TYR A 261 -11.17 12.52 -14.43
C TYR A 261 -9.88 13.17 -14.95
N GLU A 262 -10.03 14.13 -15.85
CA GLU A 262 -8.93 14.83 -16.51
C GLU A 262 -9.26 16.32 -16.69
N HIS A 263 -8.24 17.13 -16.96
CA HIS A 263 -8.44 18.52 -17.30
C HIS A 263 -9.05 18.63 -18.70
N ALA A 264 -10.12 19.42 -18.85
CA ALA A 264 -10.79 19.67 -20.13
C ALA A 264 -9.99 20.59 -21.05
#